data_AF-A0A354WCW7-F1
#
_entry.id   AF-A0A354WCW7-F1
#
_cell.length_a   1.000
_cell.length_b   1.000
_cell.length_c   1.000
_cell.angle_alpha   90.00
_cell.angle_beta   90.00
_cell.angle_gamma   90.00
#
_symmetry.space_group_name_H-M   'P 1'
#
loop_
_entity.id
_entity.type
_entity.pdbx_description
1 polymer ?
#
loop_
_entity_poly.entity_id
_entity_poly.type
_entity_poly.pdbx_seq_one_letter_code
_entity_poly.pdbx_strand_id
1 'polypeptide(L)' 'FLLGRDYGTPDDVKYLAPHVLSHRLIPAGGRRSKTIIEQLLRTIAIP' A
#
# COMPACT_ATOMS: atom_id res chain seq x y z
N PHE A 1 -4.12 -20.97 1.85
CA PHE A 1 -3.57 -20.01 0.86
C PHE A 1 -4.64 -19.02 0.45
N LEU A 2 -4.30 -17.72 0.30
CA LEU A 2 -5.25 -16.71 -0.20
C LEU A 2 -5.60 -17.02 -1.65
N LEU A 3 -6.90 -17.13 -1.95
CA LEU A 3 -7.40 -17.34 -3.32
C LEU A 3 -6.83 -18.57 -4.05
N GLY A 4 -6.35 -19.58 -3.32
CA GLY A 4 -5.81 -20.82 -3.90
C GLY A 4 -4.50 -20.68 -4.70
N ARG A 5 -3.85 -19.51 -4.68
CA ARG A 5 -2.52 -19.28 -5.29
C ARG A 5 -1.45 -19.58 -4.26
N ASP A 6 -0.27 -20.06 -4.66
CA ASP A 6 0.88 -20.32 -3.80
C ASP A 6 1.89 -19.16 -3.73
N TYR A 7 1.65 -18.08 -4.50
CA TYR A 7 2.45 -16.86 -4.52
C TYR A 7 1.58 -15.60 -4.38
N GLY A 8 2.20 -14.52 -3.88
CA GLY A 8 1.59 -13.20 -3.80
C GLY A 8 1.80 -12.42 -5.09
N THR A 9 0.82 -11.61 -5.47
CA THR A 9 0.88 -10.71 -6.62
C THR A 9 1.05 -9.25 -6.17
N PRO A 10 1.52 -8.35 -7.06
CA PRO A 10 1.60 -6.93 -6.74
C PRO A 10 0.25 -6.32 -6.31
N ASP A 11 -0.86 -6.84 -6.83
CA ASP A 11 -2.20 -6.36 -6.47
C ASP A 11 -2.56 -6.71 -5.02
N ASP A 12 -2.13 -7.87 -4.52
CA ASP A 12 -2.31 -8.23 -3.11
C ASP A 12 -1.57 -7.25 -2.18
N VAL A 13 -0.35 -6.87 -2.57
CA VAL A 13 0.46 -5.88 -1.83
C VAL A 13 -0.21 -4.50 -1.88
N LYS A 14 -0.64 -4.06 -3.06
CA LYS A 14 -1.33 -2.77 -3.25
C LYS A 14 -2.63 -2.69 -2.43
N TYR A 15 -3.38 -3.79 -2.35
CA TYR A 15 -4.59 -3.86 -1.55
C TYR A 15 -4.30 -3.68 -0.05
N LEU A 16 -3.27 -4.35 0.47
CA LEU A 16 -2.94 -4.32 1.90
C LEU A 16 -2.19 -3.06 2.32
N ALA A 17 -1.44 -2.42 1.42
CA ALA A 17 -0.56 -1.30 1.72
C ALA A 17 -1.23 -0.14 2.49
N PRO A 18 -2.44 0.35 2.12
CA PRO A 18 -3.12 1.39 2.88
C PRO A 18 -3.50 0.98 4.31
N HIS A 19 -3.74 -0.30 4.56
CA HIS A 19 -4.13 -0.80 5.88
C HIS A 19 -2.90 -1.08 6.76
N VAL A 20 -1.78 -1.50 6.18
CA VAL A 20 -0.58 -1.87 6.93
C VAL A 20 0.39 -0.71 7.12
N LEU A 21 0.58 0.13 6.09
CA LEU A 21 1.62 1.17 6.09
C LEU A 21 1.13 2.52 6.60
N SER A 22 -0.18 2.80 6.53
CA SER A 22 -0.71 4.11 6.96
C SER A 22 -0.43 4.41 8.44
N HIS A 23 -0.46 3.40 9.30
CA HIS A 23 -0.16 3.56 10.74
C HIS A 23 1.34 3.58 11.04
N ARG A 24 2.19 3.28 10.05
CA ARG A 24 3.66 3.25 10.17
C ARG A 24 4.33 4.52 9.65
N LEU A 25 3.57 5.37 8.95
CA LEU A 25 4.04 6.63 8.42
C LEU A 25 3.75 7.74 9.44
N ILE A 26 4.76 8.58 9.71
CA ILE A 26 4.63 9.82 10.49
C ILE A 26 4.59 10.99 9.50
N PRO A 27 3.41 11.46 9.09
CA PRO A 27 3.29 12.50 8.07
C PRO A 27 3.60 13.88 8.67
N ALA A 28 4.37 14.67 7.94
CA ALA A 28 4.57 16.08 8.26
C ALA A 28 3.34 16.92 7.89
N GLY A 29 3.10 18.00 8.65
CA GLY A 29 2.12 19.03 8.30
C GLY A 29 0.65 18.57 8.33
N GLY A 30 0.29 17.61 9.19
CA GLY A 30 -1.10 17.16 9.36
C GLY A 30 -1.68 16.38 8.18
N ARG A 31 -0.85 15.97 7.21
CA ARG A 31 -1.30 15.15 6.08
C ARG A 31 -1.80 13.79 6.56
N ARG A 32 -2.80 13.23 5.89
CA ARG A 32 -3.28 11.88 6.20
C ARG A 32 -2.37 10.83 5.57
N SER A 33 -1.80 9.94 6.38
CA SER A 33 -0.90 8.88 5.90
C SER A 33 -1.52 8.04 4.79
N LYS A 34 -2.80 7.68 4.91
CA LYS A 34 -3.53 6.91 3.90
C LYS A 34 -3.50 7.58 2.52
N THR A 35 -3.70 8.89 2.45
CA THR A 35 -3.68 9.65 1.19
C THR A 35 -2.28 9.65 0.57
N ILE A 36 -1.22 9.75 1.38
CA ILE A 36 0.17 9.65 0.89
C ILE A 36 0.43 8.25 0.31
N ILE A 37 0.04 7.20 1.02
CA ILE A 37 0.20 5.82 0.55
C ILE A 37 -0.55 5.60 -0.77
N GLU A 38 -1.82 6.02 -0.87
CA GLU A 38 -2.61 5.90 -2.11
C GLU A 38 -1.97 6.63 -3.29
N GLN A 39 -1.34 7.79 -3.06
CA GLN A 39 -0.61 8.51 -4.10
C GLN A 39 0.64 7.74 -4.55
N LEU A 40 1.43 7.22 -3.60
CA LEU A 40 2.63 6.44 -3.91
C LEU A 40 2.32 5.19 -4.74
N LEU A 41 1.23 4.47 -4.40
CA LEU A 41 0.81 3.28 -5.14
C LEU A 41 0.40 3.57 -6.60
N ARG A 42 0.01 4.82 -6.91
CA ARG A 42 -0.33 5.25 -8.27
C ARG A 42 0.91 5.68 -9.07
N THR A 43 1.97 6.12 -8.41
CA THR A 43 3.17 6.67 -9.06
C THR A 43 4.30 5.67 -9.24
N ILE A 44 4.38 4.65 -8.38
CA ILE A 44 5.46 3.66 -8.45
C ILE A 44 5.07 2.56 -9.44
N ALA A 45 5.84 2.46 -10.52
CA ALA A 45 5.69 1.39 -11.52
C ALA A 45 6.12 0.03 -10.95
N ILE A 46 5.49 -1.04 -11.47
CA ILE A 46 5.92 -2.42 -11.23
C ILE A 46 6.65 -2.87 -12.51
N PRO A 47 7.94 -3.23 -12.43
CA PRO A 47 8.70 -3.77 -13.57
C PRO A 47 8.31 -5.21 -13.91
#